data_AF-A0A165C0L8-F1
#
_entry.id   AF-A0A165C0L8-F1
#
_cell.length_a   1.000
_cell.length_b   1.000
_cell.length_c   1.000
_cell.angle_alpha   90.00
_cell.angle_beta   90.00
_cell.angle_gamma   90.00
#
_symmetry.space_group_name_H-M   'P 1'
#
loop_
_entity.id
_entity.type
_entity.pdbx_description
1 polymer ?
#
loop_
_entity_poly.entity_id
_entity_poly.type
_entity_poly.pdbx_seq_one_letter_code
_entity_poly.pdbx_strand_id
1 'polypeptide(L)' 'MVHADFLTIHKAQGLELDYVIIHLENVKHRGAVYSALSRGKTPERTYVTGWDPSKVKTDQRAMIYLATARRASRS' A
#
# COMPACT_ATOMS: atom_id res chain seq x y z
N MET A 1 20.42 -7.76 -9.08
CA MET A 1 20.10 -6.64 -8.17
C MET A 1 19.40 -5.58 -9.01
N VAL A 2 18.11 -5.31 -8.76
CA VAL A 2 17.38 -4.29 -9.52
C VAL A 2 17.80 -2.93 -8.97
N HIS A 3 18.68 -2.23 -9.70
CA HIS A 3 18.90 -0.80 -9.53
C HIS A 3 17.72 -0.06 -10.17
N ALA A 4 16.64 0.13 -9.42
CA ALA A 4 15.60 1.05 -9.80
C ALA A 4 15.59 2.18 -8.77
N ASP A 5 16.16 3.33 -9.14
CA ASP A 5 16.18 4.50 -8.26
C ASP A 5 14.76 5.01 -8.00
N PHE A 6 13.82 4.76 -8.93
CA PHE A 6 12.42 5.12 -8.80
C PHE A 6 11.49 4.06 -9.41
N LEU A 7 10.44 3.71 -8.68
CA LEU A 7 9.39 2.81 -9.11
C LEU A 7 8.02 3.48 -8.93
N THR A 8 7.10 3.23 -9.86
CA THR A 8 5.69 3.54 -9.59
C THR A 8 5.14 2.56 -8.56
N ILE A 9 4.13 2.97 -7.80
CA ILE A 9 3.45 2.09 -6.82
C ILE A 9 2.97 0.79 -7.49
N HIS A 10 2.45 0.87 -8.72
CA HIS A 10 2.03 -0.29 -9.50
C HIS A 10 3.19 -1.27 -9.81
N LYS A 11 4.38 -0.75 -10.13
CA LYS A 11 5.56 -1.60 -10.40
C LYS A 11 6.21 -2.14 -9.12
N ALA A 12 5.99 -1.48 -7.99
CA ALA A 12 6.44 -1.95 -6.69
C ALA A 12 5.52 -3.03 -6.08
N GLN A 13 4.33 -3.27 -6.64
CA GLN A 13 3.41 -4.31 -6.14
C GLN A 13 4.07 -5.68 -6.12
N GLY A 14 4.03 -6.34 -4.95
CA GLY A 14 4.66 -7.64 -4.73
C GLY A 14 6.12 -7.57 -4.28
N LEU A 15 6.78 -6.40 -4.34
CA LEU A 15 8.16 -6.25 -3.86
C LEU A 15 8.22 -6.11 -2.34
N GLU A 16 9.36 -6.48 -1.78
CA GLU A 16 9.74 -6.24 -0.39
C GLU A 16 11.03 -5.43 -0.40
N LEU A 17 11.00 -4.21 0.13
CA LEU A 17 12.07 -3.21 0.01
C LEU A 17 12.68 -2.93 1.39
N ASP A 18 13.99 -3.13 1.52
CA ASP A 18 14.71 -2.90 2.77
C ASP A 18 14.79 -1.42 3.15
N TYR A 19 14.90 -0.54 2.15
CA TYR A 19 14.94 0.91 2.30
C TYR A 19 14.06 1.54 1.22
N VAL A 20 13.14 2.42 1.59
CA VAL A 20 12.23 3.03 0.62
C VAL A 20 11.84 4.45 1.03
N ILE A 21 11.82 5.35 0.04
CA ILE A 21 11.21 6.67 0.14
C ILE A 21 9.90 6.62 -0.64
N ILE A 22 8.80 7.00 0.00
CA ILE A 22 7.45 6.93 -0.56
C ILE A 22 6.89 8.35 -0.66
N HIS A 23 6.54 8.74 -1.88
CA HIS A 23 5.90 10.01 -2.20
C HIS A 23 4.39 9.79 -2.42
N LEU A 24 3.54 10.34 -1.54
CA LEU A 24 2.08 10.11 -1.55
C LEU A 24 1.27 11.30 -2.10
N GLU A 25 1.92 12.37 -2.54
CA GLU A 25 1.29 13.62 -2.98
C GLU A 25 0.29 13.38 -4.12
N ASN A 26 0.62 12.49 -5.06
CA ASN A 26 -0.15 12.25 -6.28
C ASN A 26 -0.93 10.93 -6.29
N VAL A 27 -1.18 10.32 -5.12
CA VAL A 27 -1.93 9.06 -5.04
C VAL A 27 -3.41 9.28 -5.35
N LYS A 28 -3.92 8.59 -6.39
CA LYS A 28 -5.29 8.74 -6.89
C LYS A 28 -6.18 7.50 -6.69
N HIS A 29 -5.60 6.30 -6.53
CA HIS A 29 -6.35 5.05 -6.53
C HIS A 29 -6.62 4.51 -5.11
N ARG A 30 -7.79 3.88 -4.91
CA ARG A 30 -8.12 3.18 -3.66
C ARG A 30 -7.13 2.04 -3.43
N GLY A 31 -6.64 1.88 -2.20
CA GLY A 31 -5.66 0.86 -1.84
C GLY A 31 -4.20 1.18 -2.22
N ALA A 32 -3.93 2.23 -3.00
CA ALA A 32 -2.56 2.54 -3.42
C ALA A 32 -1.66 2.97 -2.25
N VAL A 33 -2.18 3.73 -1.27
CA VAL A 33 -1.43 4.09 -0.06
C VAL A 33 -1.00 2.84 0.70
N TYR A 34 -1.91 1.89 0.92
CA TYR A 34 -1.58 0.60 1.54
C TYR A 34 -0.54 -0.19 0.73
N SER A 35 -0.73 -0.25 -0.59
CA SER A 35 0.19 -0.95 -1.49
C SER A 35 1.60 -0.39 -1.39
N ALA A 36 1.76 0.94 -1.30
CA ALA A 36 3.06 1.59 -1.17
C ALA A 36 3.68 1.36 0.23
N LEU A 37 2.93 1.61 1.30
CA LEU A 37 3.43 1.47 2.67
C LEU A 37 3.81 0.02 3.01
N SER A 38 3.06 -0.95 2.50
CA SER A 38 3.35 -2.38 2.70
C SER A 38 4.60 -2.89 1.97
N ARG A 39 5.32 -2.04 1.21
CA ARG A 39 6.57 -2.44 0.56
C ARG A 39 7.76 -2.33 1.52
N GLY A 40 7.73 -1.38 2.44
CA GLY A 40 8.78 -1.19 3.44
C GLY A 40 8.73 -2.28 4.50
N LYS A 41 9.87 -2.92 4.80
CA LYS A 41 9.94 -3.99 5.80
C LYS A 41 9.75 -3.49 7.23
N THR A 42 10.35 -2.34 7.54
CA THR A 42 10.27 -1.74 8.88
C THR A 42 10.04 -0.23 8.81
N PRO A 43 9.39 0.36 9.83
CA PRO A 43 9.18 1.81 9.89
C PRO A 43 10.48 2.63 9.88
N GLU A 44 11.55 2.15 10.53
CA GLU A 44 12.83 2.87 10.66
C GLU A 44 13.55 3.05 9.32
N ARG A 45 13.20 2.24 8.33
CA ARG A 45 13.78 2.27 6.97
C ARG A 45 12.79 2.71 5.90
N THR A 46 11.62 3.22 6.32
CA THR A 46 10.55 3.68 5.44
C THR A 46 10.33 5.17 5.67
N TYR A 47 10.67 6.00 4.68
CA TYR A 47 10.43 7.43 4.74
C TYR A 47 9.22 7.80 3.89
N VAL A 48 8.31 8.61 4.43
CA VAL A 48 7.04 8.97 3.79
C VAL A 48 6.92 10.48 3.68
N THR A 49 6.53 10.96 2.51
CA THR A 49 6.24 12.37 2.21
C THR A 49 4.84 12.51 1.60
N GLY A 50 4.25 13.70 1.72
CA GLY A 50 2.91 13.96 1.19
C GLY A 50 1.78 13.18 1.87
N TRP A 51 1.97 12.80 3.15
CA TRP A 51 0.96 12.08 3.92
C TRP A 51 -0.34 12.89 4.02
N ASP A 52 -1.43 12.23 3.65
CA ASP A 52 -2.78 12.78 3.75
C ASP A 52 -3.74 11.63 4.10
N PRO A 53 -4.29 11.60 5.33
CA PRO A 53 -5.17 10.53 5.77
C PRO A 53 -6.44 10.42 4.92
N SER A 54 -6.88 11.50 4.26
CA SER A 54 -8.05 11.47 3.38
C SER A 54 -7.82 10.60 2.13
N LYS A 55 -6.56 10.32 1.76
CA LYS A 55 -6.19 9.45 0.63
C LYS A 55 -6.16 7.97 1.00
N VAL A 56 -6.25 7.62 2.28
CA VAL A 56 -6.36 6.23 2.73
C VAL A 56 -7.79 5.74 2.48
N LYS A 57 -8.01 5.18 1.29
CA LYS A 57 -9.33 4.74 0.84
C LYS A 57 -9.34 3.26 0.48
N THR A 58 -10.41 2.58 0.84
CA THR A 58 -10.68 1.18 0.47
C THR A 58 -11.87 1.11 -0.49
N ASP A 59 -11.89 0.13 -1.38
CA ASP A 59 -13.05 -0.16 -2.22
C ASP A 59 -14.16 -0.83 -1.39
N GLN A 60 -15.40 -0.35 -1.52
CA GLN A 60 -16.54 -0.86 -0.76
C GLN A 60 -16.80 -2.34 -1.05
N ARG A 61 -16.62 -2.79 -2.30
CA ARG A 61 -16.83 -4.18 -2.70
C ARG A 61 -15.83 -5.11 -2.00
N ALA A 62 -14.57 -4.68 -1.88
CA ALA A 62 -13.54 -5.43 -1.16
C ALA A 62 -13.88 -5.57 0.34
N MET A 63 -14.42 -4.52 0.96
CA MET A 63 -14.85 -4.59 2.37
C MET A 63 -16.02 -5.56 2.56
N ILE A 64 -17.04 -5.49 1.69
CA ILE A 64 -18.19 -6.40 1.75
C ILE A 64 -17.75 -7.85 1.54
N TYR A 65 -16.91 -8.10 0.54
CA TYR A 65 -16.38 -9.44 0.26
C TYR A 65 -15.68 -10.05 1.47
N LEU A 66 -14.75 -9.30 2.09
CA LEU A 66 -14.02 -9.77 3.27
C LEU A 66 -14.94 -9.97 4.48
N ALA A 67 -15.94 -9.11 4.68
CA ALA A 67 -16.91 -9.26 5.76
C ALA A 67 -17.75 -10.54 5.60
N THR A 68 -18.17 -10.86 4.38
CA THR A 68 -18.91 -12.10 4.07
C THR A 68 -18.02 -13.33 4.25
N ALA A 69 -16.79 -13.32 3.69
CA ALA A 69 -15.85 -14.42 3.82
C ALA A 69 -15.51 -14.74 5.29
N ARG A 70 -15.32 -13.72 6.13
CA ARG A 70 -15.08 -13.87 7.57
C ARG A 70 -16.24 -14.47 8.35
N ARG A 71 -17.47 -14.30 7.88
CA ARG A 71 -18.67 -14.92 8.50
C ARG A 71 -18.74 -16.41 8.14
N ALA A 72 -18.50 -16.73 6.86
CA ALA A 72 -18.49 -18.11 6.38
C ALA A 72 -17.36 -18.96 6.99
N SER A 73 -16.22 -18.37 7.33
CA SER A 73 -15.12 -19.09 7.98
C SER A 73 -15.32 -19.34 9.48
N ARG A 74 -16.40 -18.83 10.08
CA ARG A 74 -16.72 -18.96 11.51
C ARG A 74 -17.93 -19.86 11.79
N SER A 75 -18.60 -20.33 10.74
CA SER A 75 -19.70 -21.29 10.75
C SER A 75 -19.19 -22.68 10.41
#